data_AF-A0A949Q9F1-F1
#
_entry.id   AF-A0A949Q9F1-F1
#
_cell.length_a   1.000
_cell.length_b   1.000
_cell.length_c   1.000
_cell.angle_alpha   90.00
_cell.angle_beta   90.00
_cell.angle_gamma   90.00
#
_symmetry.space_group_name_H-M   'P 1'
#
loop_
_entity.id
_entity.type
_entity.pdbx_description
1 polymer ?
#
loop_
_entity_poly.entity_id
_entity_poly.type
_entity_poly.pdbx_seq_one_letter_code
_entity_poly.pdbx_strand_id
1 'polypeptide(L)'
;TSLRPFSPFYHRLRPANYPTLLRLALFGGDAKTWEETILRLTSHLAAASVESPATSSSQLLANWIAYRQQCPVARRNVLRQLVAAARSRAPFAKPAARMLILASAQDALVNPRCSQVLACAWQSEIAIHPSAGHDLPLDDGRWVAQQIRRWLQE
;
A
#
# COMPACT_ATOMS: atom_id res chain seq x y z
N THR A 1 -4.92 -3.76 -2.70
CA THR A 1 -4.57 -5.01 -1.96
C THR A 1 -4.59 -6.21 -2.89
N SER A 2 -3.86 -7.27 -2.54
CA SER A 2 -3.83 -8.51 -3.31
C SER A 2 -3.63 -9.76 -2.44
N LEU A 3 -4.26 -10.89 -2.80
CA LEU A 3 -4.25 -12.13 -2.02
C LEU A 3 -4.26 -13.35 -2.96
N ARG A 4 -3.67 -14.49 -2.54
CA ARG A 4 -3.90 -15.77 -3.23
C ARG A 4 -5.32 -16.27 -2.92
N PRO A 5 -5.96 -17.08 -3.78
CA PRO A 5 -5.50 -17.50 -5.10
C PRO A 5 -5.92 -16.54 -6.23
N PHE A 6 -6.58 -15.43 -5.90
CA PHE A 6 -7.24 -14.53 -6.86
C PHE A 6 -6.31 -13.81 -7.82
N SER A 7 -5.02 -13.67 -7.52
CA SER A 7 -4.08 -12.99 -8.41
C SER A 7 -2.68 -13.61 -8.38
N PRO A 8 -2.02 -13.70 -9.55
CA PRO A 8 -0.66 -14.23 -9.64
C PRO A 8 0.34 -13.28 -8.96
N PHE A 9 1.48 -13.81 -8.51
CA PHE A 9 2.43 -13.04 -7.69
C PHE A 9 2.93 -11.74 -8.37
N TYR A 10 3.08 -11.73 -9.69
CA TYR A 10 3.52 -10.55 -10.46
C TYR A 10 2.45 -9.46 -10.62
N HIS A 11 1.20 -9.73 -10.27
CA HIS A 11 0.19 -8.69 -10.05
C HIS A 11 0.17 -8.24 -8.58
N ARG A 12 0.57 -9.11 -7.65
CA ARG A 12 0.55 -8.86 -6.21
C ARG A 12 1.68 -7.95 -5.74
N LEU A 13 2.78 -7.91 -6.50
CA LEU A 13 3.84 -6.91 -6.40
C LEU A 13 4.33 -6.67 -7.84
N ARG A 14 4.38 -5.41 -8.28
CA ARG A 14 4.81 -5.11 -9.66
C ARG A 14 6.30 -5.49 -9.85
N PRO A 15 6.66 -6.20 -10.93
CA PRO A 15 8.04 -6.64 -11.17
C PRO A 15 9.07 -5.51 -11.20
N ALA A 16 8.66 -4.30 -11.63
CA ALA A 16 9.49 -3.10 -11.62
C ALA A 16 10.07 -2.78 -10.23
N ASN A 17 9.40 -3.19 -9.15
CA ASN A 17 9.81 -2.91 -7.78
C ASN A 17 10.68 -4.01 -7.16
N TYR A 18 10.84 -5.16 -7.81
CA TYR A 18 11.57 -6.31 -7.26
C TYR A 18 13.05 -5.99 -6.98
N PRO A 19 13.81 -5.41 -7.92
CA PRO A 19 15.24 -5.17 -7.70
C PRO A 19 15.47 -4.24 -6.51
N THR A 20 14.67 -3.17 -6.43
CA THR A 20 14.74 -2.19 -5.35
C THR A 20 14.44 -2.82 -3.98
N LEU A 21 13.36 -3.59 -3.88
CA LEU A 21 12.95 -4.22 -2.62
C LEU A 21 13.89 -5.35 -2.19
N LEU A 22 14.36 -6.18 -3.13
CA LEU A 22 15.34 -7.24 -2.84
C LEU A 22 16.67 -6.65 -2.39
N ARG A 23 17.15 -5.58 -3.05
CA ARG A 23 18.38 -4.89 -2.65
C ARG A 23 18.29 -4.41 -1.21
N LEU A 24 17.20 -3.73 -0.85
CA LEU A 24 16.98 -3.24 0.51
C LEU A 24 16.83 -4.37 1.53
N ALA A 25 16.07 -5.42 1.21
CA ALA A 25 15.85 -6.54 2.12
C ALA A 25 17.15 -7.33 2.41
N LEU A 26 18.00 -7.53 1.40
CA LEU A 26 19.23 -8.33 1.52
C LEU A 26 20.42 -7.50 2.03
N PHE A 27 20.69 -6.35 1.42
CA PHE A 27 21.88 -5.54 1.71
C PHE A 27 21.61 -4.43 2.73
N GLY A 28 20.34 -4.12 2.99
CA GLY A 28 19.94 -3.02 3.87
C GLY A 28 20.11 -1.65 3.22
N GLY A 29 20.14 -0.64 4.08
CA GLY A 29 20.23 0.78 3.75
C GLY A 29 20.14 1.58 5.04
N ASP A 30 20.58 2.83 5.01
CA ASP A 30 20.35 3.77 6.10
C ASP A 30 18.86 4.14 6.21
N ALA A 31 18.46 4.81 7.30
CA ALA A 31 17.05 5.12 7.53
C ALA A 31 16.46 5.96 6.39
N LYS A 32 17.22 6.91 5.86
CA LYS A 32 16.82 7.76 4.75
C LYS A 32 16.51 6.98 3.49
N THR A 33 17.43 6.11 3.03
CA THR A 33 17.24 5.33 1.80
C THR A 33 16.00 4.45 1.87
N TRP A 34 15.70 3.89 3.04
CA TRP A 34 14.50 3.09 3.25
C TRP A 34 13.23 3.91 3.14
N GLU A 35 13.10 4.99 3.90
CA GLU A 35 11.87 5.78 3.92
C GLU A 35 11.64 6.52 2.61
N GLU A 36 12.69 7.01 1.94
CA GLU A 36 12.58 7.57 0.58
C GLU A 36 12.08 6.53 -0.42
N THR A 37 12.56 5.29 -0.29
CA THR A 37 12.13 4.22 -1.17
C THR A 37 10.70 3.79 -0.89
N ILE A 38 10.31 3.66 0.37
CA ILE A 38 8.93 3.34 0.76
C ILE A 38 7.99 4.42 0.22
N LEU A 39 8.25 5.68 0.55
CA LEU A 39 7.41 6.80 0.14
C LEU A 39 7.28 6.88 -1.39
N ARG A 40 8.38 6.74 -2.14
CA ARG A 40 8.34 6.72 -3.62
C ARG A 40 7.52 5.56 -4.18
N LEU A 41 7.57 4.39 -3.55
CA LEU A 41 6.89 3.19 -4.03
C LEU A 41 5.41 3.17 -3.64
N THR A 42 5.03 3.84 -2.56
CA THR A 42 3.67 3.75 -1.99
C THR A 42 2.84 5.01 -2.15
N SER A 43 3.44 6.19 -2.34
CA SER A 43 2.72 7.47 -2.31
C SER A 43 2.97 8.29 -3.57
N HIS A 44 1.95 9.04 -3.99
CA HIS A 44 2.02 10.05 -5.04
C HIS A 44 2.05 11.49 -4.47
N LEU A 45 2.13 11.66 -3.14
CA LEU A 45 2.24 12.99 -2.51
C LEU A 45 3.42 13.81 -3.04
N ALA A 46 4.52 13.17 -3.44
CA ALA A 46 5.67 13.84 -4.02
C ALA A 46 5.35 14.57 -5.34
N ALA A 47 4.29 14.19 -6.05
CA ALA A 47 3.83 14.84 -7.28
C ALA A 47 2.71 15.88 -7.03
N ALA A 48 2.03 15.83 -5.89
CA ALA A 48 0.87 16.67 -5.56
C ALA A 48 1.22 17.96 -4.81
N SER A 49 2.51 18.27 -4.64
CA SER A 49 3.02 19.36 -3.81
C SER A 49 2.88 20.76 -4.41
N VAL A 50 1.70 21.10 -4.94
CA VAL A 50 1.39 22.47 -5.39
C VAL A 50 0.25 23.09 -4.57
N GLU A 51 -0.67 22.32 -3.95
CA GLU A 51 -1.90 22.93 -3.39
C GLU A 51 -2.32 22.52 -1.96
N SER A 52 -1.62 21.61 -1.27
CA SER A 52 -2.01 21.21 0.11
C SER A 52 -1.04 21.73 1.19
N PRO A 53 -1.51 22.51 2.20
CA PRO A 53 -0.65 23.13 3.21
C PRO A 53 -0.19 22.21 4.35
N ALA A 54 -0.56 20.92 4.38
CA ALA A 54 -0.54 20.20 5.65
C ALA A 54 0.81 19.56 6.02
N THR A 55 1.70 19.20 5.10
CA THR A 55 3.08 18.78 5.39
C THR A 55 3.87 18.77 4.08
N SER A 56 4.99 19.48 3.98
CA SER A 56 5.86 19.33 2.81
C SER A 56 6.35 17.88 2.75
N SER A 57 6.40 17.27 1.56
CA SER A 57 6.90 15.89 1.38
C SER A 57 8.25 15.65 2.10
N SER A 58 9.09 16.69 2.19
CA SER A 58 10.34 16.67 2.94
C SER A 58 10.17 16.56 4.46
N GLN A 59 9.22 17.28 5.05
CA GLN A 59 8.92 17.21 6.49
C GLN A 59 8.31 15.85 6.85
N LEU A 60 7.42 15.32 6.00
CA LEU A 60 6.84 14.00 6.15
C LEU A 60 7.95 12.94 6.17
N LEU A 61 8.83 12.98 5.17
CA LEU A 61 9.98 12.07 5.08
C LEU A 61 10.89 12.19 6.31
N ALA A 62 11.19 13.41 6.77
CA ALA A 62 12.01 13.63 7.97
C ALA A 62 11.37 12.98 9.22
N ASN A 63 10.05 13.10 9.37
CA ASN A 63 9.32 12.46 10.47
C ASN A 63 9.40 10.92 10.39
N TRP A 64 9.22 10.34 9.21
CA TRP A 64 9.34 8.89 9.02
C TRP A 64 10.76 8.38 9.29
N ILE A 65 11.79 9.12 8.87
CA ILE A 65 13.19 8.80 9.16
C ILE A 65 13.42 8.79 10.68
N ALA A 66 12.93 9.81 11.39
CA ALA A 66 13.04 9.89 12.85
C ALA A 66 12.34 8.72 13.53
N TYR A 67 11.11 8.38 13.12
CA TYR A 67 10.38 7.23 13.65
C TYR A 67 11.11 5.90 13.41
N ARG A 68 11.68 5.68 12.22
CA ARG A 68 12.47 4.49 11.94
C ARG A 68 13.73 4.40 12.81
N GLN A 69 14.39 5.52 13.09
CA GLN A 69 15.57 5.55 13.95
C GLN A 69 15.21 5.20 15.40
N GLN A 70 14.07 5.69 15.89
CA GLN A 70 13.54 5.35 17.22
C GLN A 70 13.07 3.89 17.29
N CYS A 71 12.46 3.39 16.21
CA CYS A 71 11.83 2.06 16.13
C CYS A 71 12.37 1.26 14.93
N PRO A 72 13.63 0.80 14.97
CA PRO A 72 14.26 0.17 13.81
C PRO A 72 13.63 -1.20 13.50
N VAL A 73 13.26 -1.40 12.23
CA VAL A 73 12.81 -2.69 11.74
C VAL A 73 14.01 -3.56 11.36
N ALA A 74 14.18 -4.68 12.07
CA ALA A 74 15.24 -5.64 11.74
C ALA A 74 15.03 -6.25 10.34
N ARG A 75 16.11 -6.43 9.57
CA ARG A 75 16.05 -7.02 8.21
C ARG A 75 15.34 -8.38 8.16
N ARG A 76 15.57 -9.22 9.18
CA ARG A 76 14.86 -10.50 9.34
C ARG A 76 13.34 -10.34 9.39
N ASN A 77 12.82 -9.24 9.95
CA ASN A 77 11.40 -8.96 10.02
C ASN A 77 10.86 -8.51 8.66
N VAL A 78 11.65 -7.73 7.90
CA VAL A 78 11.30 -7.40 6.50
C VAL A 78 11.16 -8.67 5.67
N LEU A 79 12.14 -9.58 5.74
CA LEU A 79 12.08 -10.87 5.04
C LEU A 79 10.86 -11.70 5.48
N ARG A 80 10.58 -11.77 6.79
CA ARG A 80 9.39 -12.46 7.31
C ARG A 80 8.09 -11.86 6.77
N GLN A 81 7.98 -10.53 6.69
CA GLN A 81 6.82 -9.85 6.12
C GLN A 81 6.64 -10.17 4.64
N LEU A 82 7.72 -10.18 3.85
CA LEU A 82 7.67 -10.56 2.44
C LEU A 82 7.23 -12.02 2.25
N VAL A 83 7.77 -12.95 3.04
CA VAL A 83 7.36 -14.36 3.01
C VAL A 83 5.88 -14.51 3.43
N ALA A 84 5.46 -13.81 4.49
CA ALA A 84 4.07 -13.83 4.95
C ALA A 84 3.11 -13.32 3.86
N ALA A 85 3.42 -12.18 3.23
CA ALA A 85 2.64 -11.63 2.13
C ALA A 85 2.59 -12.58 0.92
N ALA A 86 3.72 -13.20 0.56
CA ALA A 86 3.79 -14.15 -0.56
C ALA A 86 2.92 -15.41 -0.32
N ARG A 87 2.88 -15.89 0.93
CA ARG A 87 2.13 -17.08 1.36
C ARG A 87 0.66 -16.80 1.71
N SER A 88 0.32 -15.55 2.01
CA SER A 88 -1.04 -15.16 2.38
C SER A 88 -2.07 -15.60 1.34
N ARG A 89 -3.09 -16.31 1.83
CA ARG A 89 -4.18 -16.87 1.03
C ARG A 89 -5.51 -16.47 1.64
N ALA A 90 -6.30 -15.78 0.84
CA ALA A 90 -7.68 -15.48 1.12
C ALA A 90 -8.55 -16.75 0.96
N PRO A 91 -9.61 -16.88 1.78
CA PRO A 91 -10.66 -17.84 1.50
C PRO A 91 -11.38 -17.50 0.19
N PHE A 92 -11.88 -18.52 -0.50
CA PHE A 92 -12.73 -18.31 -1.68
C PHE A 92 -14.06 -17.66 -1.30
N ALA A 93 -14.67 -18.13 -0.20
CA ALA A 93 -15.85 -17.51 0.38
C ALA A 93 -15.50 -16.16 1.01
N LYS A 94 -16.36 -15.16 0.80
CA LYS A 94 -16.29 -13.87 1.49
C LYS A 94 -16.36 -14.10 3.02
N PRO A 95 -15.58 -13.36 3.82
CA PRO A 95 -15.81 -13.30 5.26
C PRO A 95 -17.26 -12.93 5.61
N ALA A 96 -17.78 -13.42 6.73
CA ALA A 96 -19.14 -13.10 7.19
C ALA A 96 -19.32 -11.61 7.52
N ALA A 97 -18.24 -10.93 7.92
CA ALA A 97 -18.25 -9.50 8.11
C ALA A 97 -18.54 -8.78 6.79
N ARG A 98 -19.29 -7.68 6.86
CA ARG A 98 -19.42 -6.77 5.72
C ARG A 98 -18.02 -6.26 5.34
N MET A 99 -17.75 -6.16 4.04
CA MET A 99 -16.44 -5.79 3.51
C MET A 99 -16.54 -4.59 2.57
N LEU A 100 -15.66 -3.61 2.75
CA LEU A 100 -15.33 -2.57 1.79
C LEU A 100 -13.91 -2.79 1.30
N ILE A 101 -13.71 -2.76 -0.02
CA ILE A 101 -12.38 -2.81 -0.63
C ILE A 101 -12.05 -1.42 -1.15
N LEU A 102 -10.96 -0.84 -0.65
CA LEU A 102 -10.39 0.39 -1.21
C LEU A 102 -9.20 0.04 -2.11
N ALA A 103 -9.13 0.71 -3.25
CA ALA A 103 -8.03 0.56 -4.20
C ALA A 103 -7.65 1.91 -4.81
N SER A 104 -6.42 2.03 -5.31
CA SER A 104 -6.07 3.13 -6.19
C SER A 104 -5.90 2.64 -7.63
N ALA A 105 -6.37 3.43 -8.59
CA ALA A 105 -6.12 3.21 -10.02
C ALA A 105 -4.65 3.40 -10.40
N GLN A 106 -3.90 4.21 -9.63
CA GLN A 106 -2.49 4.49 -9.91
C GLN A 106 -1.52 3.82 -8.93
N ASP A 107 -1.95 2.76 -8.24
CA ASP A 107 -1.09 1.96 -7.37
C ASP A 107 0.14 1.42 -8.13
N ALA A 108 1.31 1.99 -7.87
CA ALA A 108 2.57 1.60 -8.47
C ALA A 108 3.21 0.37 -7.81
N LEU A 109 2.71 -0.06 -6.64
CA LEU A 109 3.25 -1.20 -5.90
C LEU A 109 2.54 -2.51 -6.28
N VAL A 110 1.23 -2.48 -6.39
CA VAL A 110 0.35 -3.63 -6.66
C VAL A 110 -0.55 -3.32 -7.85
N ASN A 111 -0.83 -4.30 -8.70
CA ASN A 111 -1.74 -4.09 -9.82
C ASN A 111 -3.19 -3.86 -9.27
N PRO A 112 -3.85 -2.72 -9.60
CA PRO A 112 -5.21 -2.42 -9.12
C PRO A 112 -6.25 -3.50 -9.46
N ARG A 113 -6.03 -4.25 -10.54
CA ARG A 113 -6.86 -5.40 -10.94
C ARG A 113 -6.97 -6.45 -9.83
N CYS A 114 -5.98 -6.57 -8.94
CA CYS A 114 -6.07 -7.48 -7.81
C CYS A 114 -7.25 -7.16 -6.90
N SER A 115 -7.46 -5.87 -6.58
CA SER A 115 -8.58 -5.44 -5.76
C SER A 115 -9.92 -5.66 -6.47
N GLN A 116 -9.98 -5.41 -7.79
CA GLN A 116 -11.18 -5.63 -8.60
C GLN A 116 -11.58 -7.11 -8.66
N VAL A 117 -10.61 -8.01 -8.88
CA VAL A 117 -10.86 -9.45 -8.89
C VAL A 117 -11.33 -9.94 -7.52
N LEU A 118 -10.71 -9.44 -6.44
CA LEU A 118 -11.13 -9.77 -5.08
C LEU A 118 -12.56 -9.30 -4.80
N ALA A 119 -12.89 -8.06 -5.16
CA ALA A 119 -14.23 -7.50 -5.00
C ALA A 119 -15.29 -8.28 -5.77
N CYS A 120 -14.98 -8.70 -7.01
CA CYS A 120 -15.85 -9.55 -7.80
C CYS A 120 -16.06 -10.92 -7.16
N ALA A 121 -14.97 -11.60 -6.77
CA ALA A 121 -15.03 -12.93 -6.16
C ALA A 121 -15.80 -12.95 -4.84
N TRP A 122 -15.70 -11.87 -4.06
CA TRP A 122 -16.39 -11.74 -2.79
C TRP A 122 -17.70 -10.95 -2.87
N GLN A 123 -18.13 -10.53 -4.07
CA GLN A 123 -19.30 -9.65 -4.27
C GLN A 123 -19.34 -8.54 -3.21
N SER A 124 -18.21 -7.86 -3.06
CA SER A 124 -17.99 -6.84 -2.05
C SER A 124 -17.93 -5.47 -2.70
N GLU A 125 -18.33 -4.45 -1.94
CA GLU A 125 -18.24 -3.07 -2.40
C GLU A 125 -16.78 -2.69 -2.61
N ILE A 126 -16.53 -1.94 -3.69
CA ILE A 126 -15.20 -1.44 -4.03
C ILE A 126 -15.27 0.03 -4.39
N ALA A 127 -14.40 0.83 -3.79
CA ALA A 127 -14.15 2.20 -4.19
C ALA A 127 -12.73 2.33 -4.72
N ILE A 128 -12.58 2.97 -5.88
CA ILE A 128 -11.30 3.14 -6.57
C ILE A 128 -10.95 4.62 -6.61
N HIS A 129 -9.86 5.01 -5.96
CA HIS A 129 -9.33 6.36 -6.01
C HIS A 129 -8.64 6.60 -7.37
N PRO A 130 -8.87 7.75 -8.05
CA PRO A 130 -8.37 7.97 -9.40
C PRO A 130 -6.86 8.26 -9.51
N SER A 131 -6.24 8.88 -8.49
CA SER A 131 -4.86 9.38 -8.60
C SER A 131 -3.85 9.03 -7.49
N ALA A 132 -4.30 8.66 -6.29
CA ALA A 132 -3.43 8.27 -5.18
C ALA A 132 -2.45 7.12 -5.52
N GLY A 133 -1.40 6.96 -4.75
CA GLY A 133 -0.54 5.81 -4.76
C GLY A 133 -1.18 4.60 -4.07
N HIS A 134 -0.33 3.68 -3.63
CA HIS A 134 -0.72 2.52 -2.82
C HIS A 134 -1.24 2.91 -1.43
N ASP A 135 -0.60 3.90 -0.79
CA ASP A 135 -0.91 4.36 0.57
C ASP A 135 -2.02 5.41 0.53
N LEU A 136 -3.25 4.93 0.31
CA LEU A 136 -4.44 5.77 0.22
C LEU A 136 -4.63 6.71 1.41
N PRO A 137 -4.47 6.28 2.69
CA PRO A 137 -4.63 7.18 3.83
C PRO A 137 -3.61 8.32 3.85
N LEU A 138 -2.37 8.04 3.39
CA LEU A 138 -1.33 9.04 3.30
C LEU A 138 -1.64 10.05 2.18
N ASP A 139 -2.05 9.56 1.01
CA ASP A 139 -2.29 10.40 -0.16
C ASP A 139 -3.60 11.18 -0.12
N ASP A 140 -4.68 10.56 0.34
CA ASP A 140 -5.99 11.20 0.50
C ASP A 140 -6.80 10.54 1.64
N GLY A 141 -6.38 10.81 2.87
CA GLY A 141 -7.10 10.34 4.07
C GLY A 141 -8.54 10.85 4.16
N ARG A 142 -8.88 12.01 3.57
CA ARG A 142 -10.24 12.54 3.56
C ARG A 142 -11.14 11.67 2.68
N TRP A 143 -10.67 11.31 1.48
CA TRP A 143 -11.39 10.40 0.59
C TRP A 143 -11.62 9.04 1.25
N VAL A 144 -10.61 8.48 1.93
CA VAL A 144 -10.73 7.22 2.67
C VAL A 144 -11.83 7.31 3.73
N ALA A 145 -11.80 8.35 4.57
CA ALA A 145 -12.81 8.55 5.61
C ALA A 145 -14.22 8.72 5.03
N GLN A 146 -14.35 9.40 3.89
CA GLN A 146 -15.63 9.55 3.20
C GLN A 146 -16.17 8.23 2.66
N GLN A 147 -15.33 7.37 2.06
CA GLN A 147 -15.78 6.06 1.58
C GLN A 147 -16.20 5.16 2.74
N ILE A 148 -15.45 5.16 3.84
CA ILE A 148 -15.81 4.40 5.05
C ILE A 148 -17.16 4.89 5.60
N ARG A 149 -17.37 6.21 5.67
CA ARG A 149 -18.64 6.76 6.15
C ARG A 149 -19.83 6.36 5.28
N ARG A 150 -19.68 6.40 3.94
CA ARG A 150 -20.73 5.96 3.00
C ARG A 150 -21.05 4.48 3.19
N TRP A 151 -20.01 3.66 3.22
CA TRP A 151 -20.14 2.23 3.48
C TRP A 151 -20.80 1.91 4.83
N LEU A 152 -20.62 2.72 5.87
CA LEU A 152 -21.31 2.51 7.14
C LEU A 152 -22.79 2.91 7.12
N GLN A 153 -23.22 3.73 6.16
CA GLN A 153 -24.58 4.26 6.07
C GLN A 153 -25.50 3.45 5.15
N GLU A 154 -24.93 2.73 4.18
CA GLU A 154 -25.65 1.74 3.35
C GLU A 154 -25.93 0.44 4.10
#